data_AF-A0A2X4UPA3-F1
#
_entry.id   AF-A0A2X4UPA3-F1
#
_cell.length_a   1.000
_cell.length_b   1.000
_cell.length_c   1.000
_cell.angle_alpha   90.00
_cell.angle_beta   90.00
_cell.angle_gamma   90.00
#
_symmetry.space_group_name_H-M   'P 1'
#
loop_
_entity.id
_entity.type
_entity.pdbx_description
1 polymer ?
#
loop_
_entity_poly.entity_id
_entity_poly.type
_entity_poly.pdbx_seq_one_letter_code
_entity_poly.pdbx_strand_id
1 'polypeptide(L)'
;MKLIKTYIATLTALVLSYPSIAAETLLLTPHLQGMDNFRDVAGTTAAYATSQGGEMRQGVFYRSNALTPTASDLNVLNGLRINKVIDLRTDDEIAKIPDTLPSGARYIHVDIIGTASSGAINSTLAGMTPEDINSMMEQVERDFVTSDYSRQGFGQVLREMASAENAALFHCTAGKDRTGWTAALLQSIAGVDRSTIFEDYLATNDYTAERISATLAALPPALQPSYAQLMSVQASWLQAGFDQITQSYGSLDNYLKQGLGLDQATIYALRGKMVRYRQLPSESSLSGNGASGASLLNALQDSPLSGRYTQYNYYLQSAIDRGTLGGVEKRVGGQVHADAQSYLLRQISQIDDTIAPWAVGDRLLPGESTVWLS
;
A
#
# COMPACT_ATOMS: atom_id res chain seq x y z
N MET A 1 -9.94 -23.58 -77.48
CA MET A 1 -9.67 -22.43 -76.57
C MET A 1 -10.64 -22.49 -75.39
N LYS A 2 -10.24 -23.08 -74.26
CA LYS A 2 -11.02 -23.12 -73.02
C LYS A 2 -10.23 -22.36 -71.95
N LEU A 3 -10.84 -21.31 -71.39
CA LEU A 3 -10.27 -20.44 -70.36
C LEU A 3 -10.02 -21.22 -69.07
N ILE A 4 -8.80 -21.12 -68.54
CA ILE A 4 -8.47 -21.50 -67.17
C ILE A 4 -8.74 -20.27 -66.29
N LYS A 5 -9.71 -20.36 -65.38
CA LYS A 5 -9.96 -19.35 -64.35
C LYS A 5 -9.03 -19.63 -63.15
N THR A 6 -8.07 -18.75 -62.92
CA THR A 6 -7.24 -18.74 -61.72
C THR A 6 -8.02 -18.09 -60.58
N TYR A 7 -8.29 -18.84 -59.50
CA TYR A 7 -8.85 -18.29 -58.27
C TYR A 7 -7.71 -17.84 -57.35
N ILE A 8 -7.66 -16.54 -57.05
CA ILE A 8 -6.79 -15.99 -56.01
C ILE A 8 -7.57 -16.09 -54.69
N ALA A 9 -7.08 -16.92 -53.78
CA ALA A 9 -7.60 -16.99 -52.41
C ALA A 9 -6.86 -15.95 -51.55
N THR A 10 -7.54 -14.88 -51.18
CA THR A 10 -7.04 -13.89 -50.21
C THR A 10 -7.17 -14.49 -48.81
N LEU A 11 -6.04 -14.75 -48.15
CA LEU A 11 -5.99 -15.21 -46.76
C LEU A 11 -6.09 -14.00 -45.83
N THR A 12 -7.28 -13.71 -45.31
CA THR A 12 -7.49 -12.69 -44.28
C THR A 12 -7.10 -13.28 -42.92
N ALA A 13 -5.92 -12.93 -42.41
CA ALA A 13 -5.52 -13.29 -41.05
C ALA A 13 -6.28 -12.42 -40.05
N LEU A 14 -7.29 -13.01 -39.41
CA LEU A 14 -7.99 -12.41 -38.28
C LEU A 14 -7.06 -12.51 -37.05
N VAL A 15 -6.37 -11.42 -36.70
CA VAL A 15 -5.62 -11.34 -35.45
C VAL A 15 -6.62 -11.12 -34.32
N LEU A 16 -6.99 -12.20 -33.64
CA LEU A 16 -7.73 -12.12 -32.37
C LEU A 16 -6.77 -11.62 -31.29
N SER A 17 -6.86 -10.35 -30.94
CA SER A 17 -6.23 -9.82 -29.72
C SER A 17 -6.99 -10.38 -28.52
N TYR A 18 -6.50 -11.49 -27.96
CA TYR A 18 -6.93 -11.91 -26.64
C TYR A 18 -6.37 -10.91 -25.62
N PRO A 19 -7.20 -10.25 -24.80
CA PRO A 19 -6.69 -9.63 -23.60
C PRO A 19 -6.06 -10.75 -22.77
N SER A 20 -4.78 -10.64 -22.47
CA SER A 20 -4.17 -11.50 -21.47
C SER A 20 -4.87 -11.18 -20.16
N ILE A 21 -5.80 -12.05 -19.75
CA ILE A 21 -6.28 -12.09 -18.37
C ILE A 21 -5.04 -12.47 -17.57
N ALA A 22 -4.34 -11.46 -17.08
CA ALA A 22 -3.22 -11.68 -16.20
C ALA A 22 -3.75 -12.46 -14.99
N ALA A 23 -3.10 -13.59 -14.68
CA ALA A 23 -3.53 -14.46 -13.60
C ALA A 23 -3.72 -13.65 -12.32
N GLU A 24 -4.89 -13.80 -11.69
CA GLU A 24 -5.16 -13.20 -10.38
C GLU A 24 -4.16 -13.74 -9.35
N THR A 25 -3.50 -12.84 -8.63
CA THR A 25 -2.61 -13.25 -7.54
C THR A 25 -3.47 -13.58 -6.33
N LEU A 26 -3.73 -14.87 -6.12
CA LEU A 26 -4.48 -15.34 -4.96
C LEU A 26 -3.81 -14.90 -3.66
N LEU A 27 -4.62 -14.43 -2.70
CA LEU A 27 -4.18 -14.11 -1.35
C LEU A 27 -4.32 -15.35 -0.46
N LEU A 28 -3.23 -15.69 0.23
CA LEU A 28 -3.19 -16.79 1.19
C LEU A 28 -3.09 -16.25 2.61
N THR A 29 -3.95 -15.30 2.95
CA THR A 29 -4.00 -14.76 4.30
C THR A 29 -4.65 -15.79 5.23
N PRO A 30 -3.98 -16.19 6.33
CA PRO A 30 -4.49 -17.23 7.21
C PRO A 30 -5.71 -16.74 8.01
N HIS A 31 -6.69 -17.63 8.20
CA HIS A 31 -7.74 -17.42 9.20
C HIS A 31 -7.22 -17.79 10.58
N LEU A 32 -7.44 -16.91 11.56
CA LEU A 32 -7.02 -17.09 12.95
C LEU A 32 -8.21 -17.57 13.79
N GLN A 33 -7.95 -18.39 14.81
CA GLN A 33 -8.99 -19.00 15.65
C GLN A 33 -9.39 -18.10 16.82
N GLY A 34 -8.41 -17.50 17.50
CA GLY A 34 -8.60 -16.68 18.71
C GLY A 34 -8.98 -15.24 18.44
N MET A 35 -8.97 -14.82 17.18
CA MET A 35 -9.26 -13.46 16.78
C MET A 35 -9.91 -13.45 15.39
N ASP A 36 -10.83 -12.50 15.19
CA ASP A 36 -11.60 -12.37 13.97
C ASP A 36 -11.17 -11.14 13.17
N ASN A 37 -11.73 -10.97 11.98
CA ASN A 37 -11.48 -9.77 11.17
C ASN A 37 -10.01 -9.52 10.76
N PHE A 38 -9.13 -10.50 10.98
CA PHE A 38 -7.74 -10.48 10.53
C PHE A 38 -7.68 -10.73 9.02
N ARG A 39 -7.08 -9.80 8.26
CA ARG A 39 -6.80 -9.97 6.83
C ARG A 39 -5.71 -9.02 6.32
N ASP A 40 -5.23 -9.29 5.12
CA ASP A 40 -4.31 -8.42 4.37
C ASP A 40 -5.08 -7.25 3.77
N VAL A 41 -4.53 -6.04 3.84
CA VAL A 41 -5.14 -4.84 3.24
C VAL A 41 -5.12 -4.92 1.70
N ALA A 42 -4.22 -5.73 1.13
CA ALA A 42 -4.14 -5.99 -0.30
C ALA A 42 -5.36 -6.76 -0.84
N GLY A 43 -6.15 -7.41 0.02
CA GLY A 43 -7.47 -7.91 -0.35
C GLY A 43 -7.99 -9.11 0.46
N THR A 44 -9.16 -9.60 0.04
CA THR A 44 -9.88 -10.69 0.71
C THR A 44 -9.65 -12.06 0.05
N THR A 45 -9.63 -12.11 -1.29
CA THR A 45 -9.47 -13.36 -2.06
C THR A 45 -8.28 -13.28 -3.02
N ALA A 46 -8.15 -12.16 -3.72
CA ALA A 46 -7.03 -11.86 -4.62
C ALA A 46 -6.56 -10.44 -4.37
N ALA A 47 -5.31 -10.15 -4.74
CA ALA A 47 -4.75 -8.81 -4.62
C ALA A 47 -5.57 -7.80 -5.44
N TYR A 48 -5.94 -6.68 -4.83
CA TYR A 48 -6.71 -5.65 -5.49
C TYR A 48 -5.90 -4.98 -6.59
N ALA A 49 -6.54 -4.82 -7.75
CA ALA A 49 -6.03 -3.99 -8.82
C ALA A 49 -6.06 -2.52 -8.40
N THR A 50 -5.10 -1.76 -8.90
CA THR A 50 -5.04 -0.31 -8.70
C THR A 50 -5.13 0.40 -10.04
N SER A 51 -5.43 1.69 -9.97
CA SER A 51 -5.27 2.60 -11.10
C SER A 51 -3.85 2.50 -11.71
N GLN A 52 -3.73 2.88 -12.98
CA GLN A 52 -2.47 2.87 -13.73
C GLN A 52 -1.82 1.48 -13.86
N GLY A 53 -2.63 0.40 -13.87
CA GLY A 53 -2.14 -0.97 -14.12
C GLY A 53 -1.30 -1.55 -13.00
N GLY A 54 -1.49 -1.05 -11.78
CA GLY A 54 -0.85 -1.59 -10.58
C GLY A 54 -1.69 -2.68 -9.90
N GLU A 55 -1.06 -3.36 -8.97
CA GLU A 55 -1.65 -4.40 -8.12
C GLU A 55 -1.10 -4.23 -6.70
N MET A 56 -1.96 -4.45 -5.70
CA MET A 56 -1.54 -4.38 -4.32
C MET A 56 -0.57 -5.52 -3.95
N ARG A 57 0.47 -5.18 -3.21
CA ARG A 57 1.47 -6.12 -2.69
C ARG A 57 0.94 -6.77 -1.41
N GLN A 58 0.92 -8.09 -1.41
CA GLN A 58 0.56 -8.90 -0.25
C GLN A 58 1.67 -8.86 0.81
N GLY A 59 1.31 -9.10 2.06
CA GLY A 59 2.22 -9.19 3.19
C GLY A 59 2.85 -7.87 3.60
N VAL A 60 2.25 -6.75 3.19
CA VAL A 60 2.75 -5.40 3.51
C VAL A 60 2.03 -4.87 4.74
N PHE A 61 0.70 -4.82 4.70
CA PHE A 61 -0.11 -4.28 5.79
C PHE A 61 -1.26 -5.22 6.11
N TYR A 62 -1.44 -5.49 7.40
CA TYR A 62 -2.51 -6.32 7.92
C TYR A 62 -3.45 -5.47 8.79
N ARG A 63 -4.72 -5.86 8.81
CA ARG A 63 -5.74 -5.29 9.68
C ARG A 63 -6.35 -6.38 10.55
N SER A 64 -6.81 -6.03 11.75
CA SER A 64 -7.55 -6.96 12.62
C SER A 64 -8.41 -6.26 13.68
N ASN A 65 -9.13 -7.06 14.46
CA ASN A 65 -9.62 -6.70 15.79
C ASN A 65 -8.47 -6.72 16.84
N ALA A 66 -8.81 -6.56 18.13
CA ALA A 66 -7.84 -6.63 19.23
C ALA A 66 -7.02 -7.93 19.20
N LEU A 67 -5.73 -7.87 19.54
CA LEU A 67 -4.83 -9.00 19.39
C LEU A 67 -4.94 -9.96 20.58
N THR A 68 -5.88 -10.88 20.48
CA THR A 68 -6.05 -12.01 21.43
C THR A 68 -5.78 -13.38 20.77
N PRO A 69 -4.65 -13.57 20.06
CA PRO A 69 -4.36 -14.82 19.37
C PRO A 69 -4.29 -16.00 20.35
N THR A 70 -4.74 -17.18 19.91
CA THR A 70 -4.36 -18.43 20.57
C THR A 70 -2.86 -18.67 20.41
N ALA A 71 -2.30 -19.64 21.15
CA ALA A 71 -0.90 -20.03 20.96
C ALA A 71 -0.59 -20.48 19.52
N SER A 72 -1.56 -21.09 18.83
CA SER A 72 -1.42 -21.48 17.42
C SER A 72 -1.43 -20.27 16.49
N ASP A 73 -2.36 -19.34 16.70
CA ASP A 73 -2.43 -18.10 15.91
C ASP A 73 -1.17 -17.26 16.08
N LEU A 74 -0.58 -17.23 17.28
CA LEU A 74 0.65 -16.50 17.52
C LEU A 74 1.81 -17.05 16.69
N ASN A 75 1.90 -18.37 16.50
CA ASN A 75 2.88 -18.97 15.60
C ASN A 75 2.66 -18.57 14.14
N VAL A 76 1.40 -18.48 13.71
CA VAL A 76 1.04 -17.99 12.37
C VAL A 76 1.47 -16.53 12.20
N LEU A 77 1.10 -15.65 13.14
CA LEU A 77 1.46 -14.24 13.13
C LEU A 77 2.98 -14.01 13.10
N ASN A 78 3.75 -14.82 13.85
CA ASN A 78 5.21 -14.79 13.83
C ASN A 78 5.80 -15.12 12.45
N GLY A 79 5.13 -15.98 11.66
CA GLY A 79 5.51 -16.31 10.29
C GLY A 79 5.29 -15.16 9.29
N LEU A 80 4.39 -14.23 9.59
CA LEU A 80 4.05 -13.09 8.73
C LEU A 80 5.05 -11.92 8.81
N ARG A 81 6.06 -12.02 9.68
CA ARG A 81 7.12 -11.01 9.84
C ARG A 81 6.58 -9.62 10.16
N ILE A 82 5.49 -9.56 10.94
CA ILE A 82 4.91 -8.31 11.45
C ILE A 82 5.91 -7.68 12.42
N ASN A 83 6.47 -6.53 12.06
CA ASN A 83 7.47 -5.84 12.88
C ASN A 83 6.92 -4.61 13.61
N LYS A 84 5.72 -4.14 13.23
CA LYS A 84 5.00 -3.07 13.93
C LYS A 84 3.55 -3.48 14.16
N VAL A 85 3.05 -3.23 15.36
CA VAL A 85 1.63 -3.31 15.72
C VAL A 85 1.19 -1.91 16.14
N ILE A 86 0.19 -1.36 15.45
CA ILE A 86 -0.36 -0.03 15.70
C ILE A 86 -1.77 -0.20 16.28
N ASP A 87 -1.89 0.10 17.57
CA ASP A 87 -3.14 -0.01 18.32
C ASP A 87 -3.89 1.33 18.30
N LEU A 88 -5.08 1.32 17.70
CA LEU A 88 -5.94 2.49 17.50
C LEU A 88 -6.92 2.74 18.64
N ARG A 89 -6.81 1.95 19.71
CA ARG A 89 -7.74 1.94 20.85
C ARG A 89 -7.47 3.08 21.83
N THR A 90 -8.47 3.40 22.63
CA THR A 90 -8.29 4.25 23.81
C THR A 90 -7.60 3.47 24.92
N ASP A 91 -7.01 4.16 25.89
CA ASP A 91 -6.38 3.53 27.07
C ASP A 91 -7.36 2.61 27.82
N ASP A 92 -8.64 2.99 27.93
CA ASP A 92 -9.68 2.20 28.58
C ASP A 92 -9.97 0.88 27.85
N GLU A 93 -9.95 0.90 26.52
CA GLU A 93 -10.14 -0.30 25.71
C GLU A 93 -8.95 -1.25 25.84
N ILE A 94 -7.73 -0.71 25.88
CA ILE A 94 -6.49 -1.46 26.08
C ILE A 94 -6.45 -2.10 27.47
N ALA A 95 -6.81 -1.34 28.51
CA ALA A 95 -6.83 -1.83 29.89
C ALA A 95 -7.84 -2.99 30.08
N LYS A 96 -8.95 -2.98 29.35
CA LYS A 96 -9.98 -4.05 29.41
C LYS A 96 -9.54 -5.33 28.71
N ILE A 97 -8.90 -5.21 27.54
CA ILE A 97 -8.46 -6.35 26.74
C ILE A 97 -7.03 -6.06 26.23
N PRO A 98 -5.99 -6.37 27.01
CA PRO A 98 -4.60 -6.18 26.60
C PRO A 98 -4.22 -7.09 25.42
N ASP A 99 -3.36 -6.60 24.53
CA ASP A 99 -2.88 -7.39 23.40
C ASP A 99 -1.82 -8.43 23.80
N THR A 100 -1.82 -9.54 23.06
CA THR A 100 -0.69 -10.47 22.98
C THR A 100 0.02 -10.29 21.63
N LEU A 101 1.25 -9.77 21.67
CA LEU A 101 1.97 -9.32 20.48
C LEU A 101 2.76 -10.45 19.80
N PRO A 102 2.88 -10.42 18.45
CA PRO A 102 3.87 -11.22 17.73
C PRO A 102 5.30 -10.94 18.21
N SER A 103 6.15 -11.96 18.16
CA SER A 103 7.53 -11.89 18.60
C SER A 103 8.32 -10.86 17.80
N GLY A 104 9.01 -9.96 18.51
CA GLY A 104 9.82 -8.90 17.91
C GLY A 104 9.03 -7.74 17.31
N ALA A 105 7.69 -7.75 17.38
CA ALA A 105 6.88 -6.63 16.93
C ALA A 105 7.00 -5.45 17.90
N ARG A 106 7.22 -4.25 17.36
CA ARG A 106 7.16 -3.01 18.12
C ARG A 106 5.71 -2.58 18.27
N TYR A 107 5.28 -2.40 19.52
CA TYR A 107 3.97 -1.83 19.85
C TYR A 107 3.99 -0.31 19.74
N ILE A 108 2.95 0.24 19.11
CA ILE A 108 2.75 1.67 18.93
C ILE A 108 1.28 1.95 19.24
N HIS A 109 1.02 2.76 20.26
CA HIS A 109 -0.32 3.21 20.59
C HIS A 109 -0.61 4.55 19.92
N VAL A 110 -1.70 4.62 19.18
CA VAL A 110 -2.20 5.83 18.53
C VAL A 110 -3.70 5.92 18.75
N ASP A 111 -4.12 6.51 19.87
CA ASP A 111 -5.53 6.71 20.15
C ASP A 111 -6.17 7.66 19.11
N ILE A 112 -7.21 7.17 18.44
CA ILE A 112 -7.93 7.89 17.38
C ILE A 112 -9.10 8.73 17.90
N ILE A 113 -9.69 8.37 19.05
CA ILE A 113 -10.94 8.97 19.53
C ILE A 113 -10.80 9.66 20.90
N GLY A 114 -9.68 9.45 21.59
CA GLY A 114 -9.37 10.12 22.85
C GLY A 114 -10.36 9.73 23.94
N THR A 115 -10.82 10.72 24.70
CA THR A 115 -11.82 10.51 25.76
C THR A 115 -13.25 10.33 25.23
N ALA A 116 -13.48 10.41 23.92
CA ALA A 116 -14.76 10.01 23.32
C ALA A 116 -14.86 8.48 23.41
N SER A 117 -15.19 7.98 24.60
CA SER A 117 -15.07 6.56 24.90
C SER A 117 -16.05 5.74 24.04
N SER A 118 -15.56 4.66 23.45
CA SER A 118 -16.43 3.59 22.93
C SER A 118 -17.32 3.00 24.04
N GLY A 119 -16.90 3.14 25.31
CA GLY A 119 -17.70 2.83 26.49
C GLY A 119 -18.94 3.72 26.68
N ALA A 120 -18.88 5.00 26.28
CA ALA A 120 -20.03 5.91 26.31
C ALA A 120 -21.09 5.49 25.29
N ILE A 121 -20.69 4.89 24.16
CA ILE A 121 -21.64 4.30 23.22
C ILE A 121 -22.44 3.21 23.95
N ASN A 122 -21.77 2.29 24.66
CA ASN A 122 -22.45 1.20 25.38
C ASN A 122 -23.43 1.64 26.48
N SER A 123 -23.14 2.74 27.21
CA SER A 123 -24.09 3.27 28.21
C SER A 123 -25.28 4.02 27.59
N THR A 124 -25.21 4.37 26.31
CA THR A 124 -26.22 5.16 25.58
C THR A 124 -27.10 4.29 24.65
N LEU A 125 -26.78 3.00 24.48
CA LEU A 125 -27.57 2.08 23.64
C LEU A 125 -28.96 1.75 24.19
N ALA A 126 -29.19 2.00 25.48
CA ALA A 126 -30.48 1.72 26.10
C ALA A 126 -31.57 2.63 25.49
N GLY A 127 -32.37 2.07 24.59
CA GLY A 127 -33.47 2.78 23.91
C GLY A 127 -33.16 3.28 22.51
N MET A 128 -31.95 3.05 21.97
CA MET A 128 -31.63 3.39 20.58
C MET A 128 -32.24 2.37 19.60
N THR A 129 -32.89 2.88 18.56
CA THR A 129 -33.32 2.08 17.41
C THR A 129 -32.15 1.77 16.48
N PRO A 130 -32.26 0.77 15.58
CA PRO A 130 -31.27 0.56 14.52
C PRO A 130 -31.00 1.82 13.68
N GLU A 131 -32.03 2.64 13.41
CA GLU A 131 -31.91 3.89 12.66
C GLU A 131 -31.11 4.96 13.42
N ASP A 132 -31.29 5.05 14.75
CA ASP A 132 -30.49 5.94 15.59
C ASP A 132 -29.01 5.52 15.55
N ILE A 133 -28.74 4.21 15.60
CA ILE A 133 -27.39 3.65 15.52
C ILE A 133 -26.79 3.94 14.15
N ASN A 134 -27.55 3.76 13.06
CA ASN A 134 -27.07 4.11 11.73
C ASN A 134 -26.63 5.57 11.66
N SER A 135 -27.49 6.48 12.12
CA SER A 135 -27.21 7.93 12.12
C SER A 135 -25.98 8.28 12.97
N MET A 136 -25.86 7.64 14.14
CA MET A 136 -24.71 7.80 15.03
C MET A 136 -23.41 7.30 14.37
N MET A 137 -23.42 6.13 13.74
CA MET A 137 -22.22 5.55 13.12
C MET A 137 -21.79 6.34 11.88
N GLU A 138 -22.72 6.87 11.09
CA GLU A 138 -22.39 7.83 10.04
C GLU A 138 -21.74 9.10 10.61
N GLN A 139 -22.19 9.58 11.78
CA GLN A 139 -21.57 10.73 12.43
C GLN A 139 -20.15 10.41 12.90
N VAL A 140 -19.90 9.22 13.44
CA VAL A 140 -18.55 8.77 13.84
C VAL A 140 -17.59 8.81 12.63
N GLU A 141 -18.01 8.32 11.46
CA GLU A 141 -17.18 8.35 10.25
C GLU A 141 -16.97 9.78 9.71
N ARG A 142 -17.95 10.69 9.87
CA ARG A 142 -17.74 12.13 9.60
C ARG A 142 -16.74 12.74 10.58
N ASP A 143 -16.80 12.37 11.86
CA ASP A 143 -15.93 12.90 12.91
C ASP A 143 -14.47 12.50 12.70
N PHE A 144 -14.19 11.34 12.09
CA PHE A 144 -12.84 10.98 11.65
C PHE A 144 -12.21 12.01 10.69
N VAL A 145 -13.02 12.78 9.98
CA VAL A 145 -12.60 13.80 9.01
C VAL A 145 -12.62 15.21 9.57
N THR A 146 -13.50 15.51 10.53
CA THR A 146 -13.68 16.86 11.09
C THR A 146 -12.93 17.07 12.41
N SER A 147 -12.71 16.03 13.20
CA SER A 147 -12.01 16.10 14.48
C SER A 147 -10.50 16.28 14.29
N ASP A 148 -9.93 17.36 14.83
CA ASP A 148 -8.49 17.60 14.85
C ASP A 148 -7.71 16.45 15.49
N TYR A 149 -8.26 15.89 16.58
CA TYR A 149 -7.63 14.79 17.31
C TYR A 149 -7.55 13.53 16.44
N SER A 150 -8.68 13.12 15.84
CA SER A 150 -8.73 11.95 14.98
C SER A 150 -7.86 12.11 13.74
N ARG A 151 -7.86 13.29 13.11
CA ARG A 151 -6.98 13.60 11.97
C ARG A 151 -5.50 13.47 12.32
N GLN A 152 -5.08 14.00 13.47
CA GLN A 152 -3.68 13.87 13.92
C GLN A 152 -3.31 12.40 14.16
N GLY A 153 -4.21 11.64 14.79
CA GLY A 153 -4.06 10.19 15.00
C GLY A 153 -3.90 9.44 13.69
N PHE A 154 -4.82 9.57 12.73
CA PHE A 154 -4.72 8.92 11.43
C PHE A 154 -3.47 9.35 10.65
N GLY A 155 -3.09 10.62 10.72
CA GLY A 155 -1.82 11.10 10.16
C GLY A 155 -0.60 10.41 10.76
N GLN A 156 -0.58 10.20 12.09
CA GLN A 156 0.47 9.45 12.77
C GLN A 156 0.49 7.98 12.35
N VAL A 157 -0.67 7.31 12.30
CA VAL A 157 -0.78 5.91 11.83
C VAL A 157 -0.15 5.75 10.45
N LEU A 158 -0.52 6.62 9.50
CA LEU A 158 0.00 6.53 8.12
C LEU A 158 1.51 6.78 8.05
N ARG A 159 2.08 7.67 8.88
CA ARG A 159 3.54 7.86 9.00
C ARG A 159 4.24 6.65 9.61
N GLU A 160 3.63 6.00 10.60
CA GLU A 160 4.18 4.79 11.21
C GLU A 160 4.19 3.61 10.25
N MET A 161 3.14 3.47 9.44
CA MET A 161 3.05 2.50 8.35
C MET A 161 4.07 2.80 7.25
N ALA A 162 4.23 4.07 6.87
CA ALA A 162 5.22 4.49 5.87
C ALA A 162 6.67 4.19 6.29
N SER A 163 6.94 4.21 7.60
CA SER A 163 8.26 3.93 8.17
C SER A 163 8.44 2.47 8.64
N ALA A 164 7.45 1.59 8.43
CA ALA A 164 7.59 0.16 8.74
C ALA A 164 8.66 -0.49 7.85
N GLU A 165 9.61 -1.22 8.45
CA GLU A 165 10.67 -1.90 7.69
C GLU A 165 10.22 -3.20 7.05
N ASN A 166 9.29 -3.91 7.70
CA ASN A 166 8.64 -5.12 7.20
C ASN A 166 7.12 -4.94 7.26
N ALA A 167 6.37 -6.03 7.45
CA ALA A 167 4.93 -5.98 7.56
C ALA A 167 4.50 -5.20 8.82
N ALA A 168 3.43 -4.43 8.70
CA ALA A 168 2.80 -3.76 9.85
C ALA A 168 1.34 -4.18 9.99
N LEU A 169 0.88 -4.30 11.22
CA LEU A 169 -0.50 -4.57 11.56
C LEU A 169 -1.09 -3.36 12.27
N PHE A 170 -2.30 -2.98 11.92
CA PHE A 170 -3.08 -2.00 12.69
C PHE A 170 -4.45 -2.56 13.08
N HIS A 171 -4.92 -2.21 14.27
CA HIS A 171 -6.18 -2.73 14.77
C HIS A 171 -6.87 -1.76 15.72
N CYS A 172 -8.15 -2.00 15.96
CA CYS A 172 -8.88 -1.39 17.06
C CYS A 172 -9.56 -2.50 17.87
N THR A 173 -10.63 -2.23 18.60
CA THR A 173 -11.35 -3.24 19.38
C THR A 173 -11.98 -4.32 18.49
N ALA A 174 -12.81 -3.92 17.52
CA ALA A 174 -13.52 -4.85 16.62
C ALA A 174 -12.90 -4.95 15.22
N GLY A 175 -11.90 -4.11 14.91
CA GLY A 175 -11.28 -4.05 13.58
C GLY A 175 -12.19 -3.46 12.48
N LYS A 176 -13.26 -2.76 12.87
CA LYS A 176 -14.34 -2.32 11.96
C LYS A 176 -14.25 -0.84 11.57
N ASP A 177 -14.46 0.12 12.49
CA ASP A 177 -14.62 1.54 12.13
C ASP A 177 -13.25 2.23 11.97
N ARG A 178 -12.50 2.48 13.05
CA ARG A 178 -11.15 3.09 13.00
C ARG A 178 -10.19 2.35 12.08
N THR A 179 -10.24 1.02 12.14
CA THR A 179 -9.46 0.12 11.27
C THR A 179 -9.98 0.15 9.84
N GLY A 180 -11.29 0.16 9.61
CA GLY A 180 -11.87 0.25 8.27
C GLY A 180 -11.54 1.56 7.59
N TRP A 181 -11.62 2.68 8.31
CA TRP A 181 -11.21 3.99 7.82
C TRP A 181 -9.72 4.01 7.45
N THR A 182 -8.85 3.47 8.31
CA THR A 182 -7.40 3.36 8.01
C THR A 182 -7.14 2.51 6.76
N ALA A 183 -7.82 1.36 6.62
CA ALA A 183 -7.69 0.49 5.45
C ALA A 183 -8.19 1.19 4.17
N ALA A 184 -9.33 1.88 4.24
CA ALA A 184 -9.89 2.62 3.12
C ALA A 184 -8.95 3.76 2.66
N LEU A 185 -8.27 4.44 3.58
CA LEU A 185 -7.25 5.45 3.25
C LEU A 185 -6.03 4.81 2.56
N LEU A 186 -5.53 3.68 3.08
CA LEU A 186 -4.39 2.95 2.48
C LEU A 186 -4.71 2.46 1.06
N GLN A 187 -5.87 1.82 0.87
CA GLN A 187 -6.34 1.35 -0.44
C GLN A 187 -6.56 2.52 -1.41
N SER A 188 -7.07 3.66 -0.91
CA SER A 188 -7.21 4.85 -1.75
C SER A 188 -5.85 5.46 -2.14
N ILE A 189 -4.84 5.44 -1.26
CA ILE A 189 -3.46 5.85 -1.57
C ILE A 189 -2.84 4.92 -2.62
N ALA A 190 -3.12 3.62 -2.51
CA ALA A 190 -2.72 2.63 -3.51
C ALA A 190 -3.44 2.83 -4.86
N GLY A 191 -4.58 3.50 -4.86
CA GLY A 191 -5.38 3.78 -6.06
C GLY A 191 -6.34 2.64 -6.41
N VAL A 192 -6.76 1.85 -5.44
CA VAL A 192 -7.88 0.90 -5.57
C VAL A 192 -9.17 1.66 -5.84
N ASP A 193 -10.04 1.12 -6.69
CA ASP A 193 -11.31 1.78 -7.00
C ASP A 193 -12.26 1.81 -5.79
N ARG A 194 -13.17 2.79 -5.82
CA ARG A 194 -14.09 3.06 -4.71
C ARG A 194 -14.99 1.87 -4.39
N SER A 195 -15.46 1.13 -5.40
CA SER A 195 -16.33 -0.04 -5.20
C SER A 195 -15.60 -1.15 -4.44
N THR A 196 -14.38 -1.50 -4.84
CA THR A 196 -13.59 -2.53 -4.16
C THR A 196 -13.23 -2.14 -2.73
N ILE A 197 -12.97 -0.85 -2.46
CA ILE A 197 -12.77 -0.36 -1.08
C ILE A 197 -14.02 -0.61 -0.21
N PHE A 198 -15.20 -0.38 -0.78
CA PHE A 198 -16.47 -0.62 -0.07
C PHE A 198 -16.72 -2.11 0.15
N GLU A 199 -16.37 -2.96 -0.82
CA GLU A 199 -16.44 -4.41 -0.69
C GLU A 199 -15.50 -4.92 0.43
N ASP A 200 -14.25 -4.46 0.51
CA ASP A 200 -13.34 -4.81 1.63
C ASP A 200 -13.88 -4.36 2.99
N TYR A 201 -14.46 -3.16 3.05
CA TYR A 201 -15.06 -2.66 4.28
C TYR A 201 -16.22 -3.55 4.72
N LEU A 202 -17.15 -3.85 3.81
CA LEU A 202 -18.32 -4.68 4.06
C LEU A 202 -17.98 -6.14 4.37
N ALA A 203 -16.85 -6.66 3.86
CA ALA A 203 -16.36 -7.99 4.21
C ALA A 203 -16.17 -8.17 5.73
N THR A 204 -16.02 -7.08 6.49
CA THR A 204 -16.02 -7.12 7.96
C THR A 204 -17.24 -7.86 8.53
N ASN A 205 -18.41 -7.76 7.90
CA ASN A 205 -19.63 -8.46 8.34
C ASN A 205 -19.46 -9.98 8.26
N ASP A 206 -18.82 -10.48 7.20
CA ASP A 206 -18.56 -11.92 7.03
C ASP A 206 -17.49 -12.40 8.01
N TYR A 207 -16.40 -11.64 8.11
CA TYR A 207 -15.28 -11.97 8.99
C TYR A 207 -15.63 -11.92 10.48
N THR A 208 -16.74 -11.29 10.87
CA THR A 208 -17.18 -11.16 12.27
C THR A 208 -18.51 -11.87 12.55
N ALA A 209 -19.08 -12.55 11.54
CA ALA A 209 -20.42 -13.13 11.59
C ALA A 209 -20.59 -14.11 12.78
N GLU A 210 -19.60 -14.97 13.03
CA GLU A 210 -19.65 -15.94 14.12
C GLU A 210 -19.71 -15.25 15.49
N ARG A 211 -18.83 -14.26 15.73
CA ARG A 211 -18.82 -13.49 16.98
C ARG A 211 -20.11 -12.71 17.18
N ILE A 212 -20.62 -12.08 16.12
CA ILE A 212 -21.89 -11.34 16.18
C ILE A 212 -23.02 -12.31 16.53
N SER A 213 -23.15 -13.43 15.83
CA SER A 213 -24.18 -14.44 16.08
C SER A 213 -24.14 -14.96 17.52
N ALA A 214 -22.95 -15.31 18.02
CA ALA A 214 -22.77 -15.76 19.40
C ALA A 214 -23.17 -14.68 20.42
N THR A 215 -22.84 -13.42 20.16
CA THR A 215 -23.19 -12.29 21.05
C THR A 215 -24.71 -12.07 21.06
N LEU A 216 -25.36 -12.07 19.89
CA LEU A 216 -26.81 -11.89 19.78
C LEU A 216 -27.59 -13.01 20.45
N ALA A 217 -27.12 -14.26 20.36
CA ALA A 217 -27.74 -15.40 21.02
C ALA A 217 -27.74 -15.28 22.56
N ALA A 218 -26.78 -14.56 23.13
CA ALA A 218 -26.70 -14.29 24.57
C ALA A 218 -27.55 -13.09 25.02
N LEU A 219 -28.14 -12.32 24.09
CA LEU A 219 -28.90 -11.11 24.38
C LEU A 219 -30.42 -11.36 24.36
N PRO A 220 -31.19 -10.62 25.19
CA PRO A 220 -32.65 -10.59 25.09
C PRO A 220 -33.11 -10.23 23.66
N PRO A 221 -34.15 -10.90 23.11
CA PRO A 221 -34.61 -10.66 21.73
C PRO A 221 -34.91 -9.20 21.39
N ALA A 222 -35.41 -8.43 22.37
CA ALA A 222 -35.71 -7.01 22.21
C ALA A 222 -34.47 -6.13 21.94
N LEU A 223 -33.28 -6.56 22.37
CA LEU A 223 -32.03 -5.82 22.16
C LEU A 223 -31.26 -6.26 20.91
N GLN A 224 -31.58 -7.45 20.36
CA GLN A 224 -30.81 -8.03 19.26
C GLN A 224 -30.75 -7.14 18.01
N PRO A 225 -31.82 -6.47 17.53
CA PRO A 225 -31.74 -5.66 16.31
C PRO A 225 -30.73 -4.50 16.42
N SER A 226 -30.77 -3.76 17.53
CA SER A 226 -29.86 -2.64 17.78
C SER A 226 -28.40 -3.10 17.95
N TYR A 227 -28.18 -4.21 18.65
CA TYR A 227 -26.83 -4.78 18.78
C TYR A 227 -26.30 -5.35 17.45
N ALA A 228 -27.15 -6.00 16.66
CA ALA A 228 -26.77 -6.48 15.33
C ALA A 228 -26.36 -5.31 14.44
N GLN A 229 -27.13 -4.21 14.47
CA GLN A 229 -26.80 -3.00 13.75
C GLN A 229 -25.48 -2.39 14.20
N LEU A 230 -25.24 -2.26 15.50
CA LEU A 230 -24.02 -1.66 16.05
C LEU A 230 -22.75 -2.48 15.75
N MET A 231 -22.87 -3.80 15.85
CA MET A 231 -21.71 -4.70 15.72
C MET A 231 -21.31 -4.95 14.26
N SER A 232 -22.20 -4.69 13.31
CA SER A 232 -21.95 -4.77 11.88
C SER A 232 -21.30 -3.48 11.34
N VAL A 233 -21.16 -3.43 10.02
CA VAL A 233 -20.83 -2.24 9.24
C VAL A 233 -21.80 -2.06 8.07
N GLN A 234 -22.01 -0.81 7.65
CA GLN A 234 -22.83 -0.48 6.49
C GLN A 234 -22.10 0.46 5.53
N ALA A 235 -22.35 0.30 4.23
CA ALA A 235 -21.76 1.14 3.19
C ALA A 235 -22.02 2.63 3.42
N SER A 236 -23.20 2.99 3.93
CA SER A 236 -23.57 4.38 4.23
C SER A 236 -22.63 5.04 5.24
N TRP A 237 -22.05 4.29 6.17
CA TRP A 237 -21.15 4.83 7.19
C TRP A 237 -19.84 5.27 6.56
N LEU A 238 -19.19 4.36 5.82
CA LEU A 238 -17.97 4.69 5.09
C LEU A 238 -18.21 5.79 4.05
N GLN A 239 -19.38 5.77 3.39
CA GLN A 239 -19.79 6.84 2.46
C GLN A 239 -19.87 8.19 3.16
N ALA A 240 -20.44 8.28 4.36
CA ALA A 240 -20.54 9.52 5.11
C ALA A 240 -19.16 10.15 5.37
N GLY A 241 -18.15 9.35 5.67
CA GLY A 241 -16.77 9.82 5.79
C GLY A 241 -16.20 10.34 4.46
N PHE A 242 -16.39 9.62 3.35
CA PHE A 242 -15.93 10.08 2.03
C PHE A 242 -16.65 11.34 1.52
N ASP A 243 -17.93 11.45 1.81
CA ASP A 243 -18.71 12.66 1.54
C ASP A 243 -18.17 13.83 2.36
N GLN A 244 -17.83 13.59 3.63
CA GLN A 244 -17.22 14.61 4.49
C GLN A 244 -15.84 15.05 3.98
N ILE A 245 -15.02 14.14 3.44
CA ILE A 245 -13.75 14.50 2.77
C ILE A 245 -14.02 15.49 1.63
N THR A 246 -15.01 15.18 0.79
CA THR A 246 -15.37 16.02 -0.35
C THR A 246 -15.88 17.39 0.12
N GLN A 247 -16.72 17.40 1.16
CA GLN A 247 -17.28 18.63 1.72
C GLN A 247 -16.21 19.53 2.37
N SER A 248 -15.30 18.95 3.14
CA SER A 248 -14.33 19.72 3.95
C SER A 248 -13.04 20.05 3.21
N TYR A 249 -12.61 19.21 2.25
CA TYR A 249 -11.30 19.33 1.59
C TYR A 249 -11.39 19.33 0.05
N GLY A 250 -12.56 19.04 -0.53
CA GLY A 250 -12.78 18.97 -1.98
C GLY A 250 -12.20 17.72 -2.65
N SER A 251 -11.15 17.12 -2.09
CA SER A 251 -10.54 15.88 -2.61
C SER A 251 -9.87 15.08 -1.50
N LEU A 252 -9.70 13.78 -1.75
CA LEU A 252 -8.93 12.91 -0.86
C LEU A 252 -7.46 13.37 -0.76
N ASP A 253 -6.84 13.80 -1.85
CA ASP A 253 -5.45 14.29 -1.83
C ASP A 253 -5.29 15.50 -0.90
N ASN A 254 -6.24 16.44 -0.94
CA ASN A 254 -6.27 17.57 -0.02
C ASN A 254 -6.50 17.11 1.43
N TYR A 255 -7.36 16.12 1.67
CA TYR A 255 -7.53 15.57 3.01
C TYR A 255 -6.25 14.91 3.55
N LEU A 256 -5.55 14.11 2.74
CA LEU A 256 -4.29 13.48 3.14
C LEU A 256 -3.22 14.54 3.49
N LYS A 257 -3.12 15.60 2.69
CA LYS A 257 -2.08 16.63 2.87
C LYS A 257 -2.42 17.70 3.90
N GLN A 258 -3.60 18.28 3.79
CA GLN A 258 -4.04 19.42 4.61
C GLN A 258 -4.80 18.95 5.86
N GLY A 259 -5.57 17.86 5.74
CA GLY A 259 -6.31 17.28 6.85
C GLY A 259 -5.43 16.47 7.79
N LEU A 260 -4.74 15.45 7.25
CA LEU A 260 -3.90 14.54 8.03
C LEU A 260 -2.44 15.01 8.18
N GLY A 261 -2.05 16.09 7.50
CA GLY A 261 -0.70 16.63 7.57
C GLY A 261 0.37 15.67 7.03
N LEU A 262 0.07 14.95 5.94
CA LEU A 262 1.05 14.10 5.25
C LEU A 262 1.79 14.89 4.18
N ASP A 263 3.10 14.75 4.14
CA ASP A 263 3.87 15.22 3.00
C ASP A 263 3.78 14.24 1.82
N GLN A 264 4.13 14.74 0.63
CA GLN A 264 4.12 13.93 -0.59
C GLN A 264 5.06 12.73 -0.49
N ALA A 265 6.18 12.88 0.23
CA ALA A 265 7.17 11.84 0.46
C ALA A 265 6.57 10.63 1.19
N THR A 266 5.78 10.87 2.24
CA THR A 266 5.08 9.83 3.01
C THR A 266 4.05 9.12 2.15
N ILE A 267 3.23 9.86 1.39
CA ILE A 267 2.22 9.28 0.49
C ILE A 267 2.90 8.38 -0.55
N TYR A 268 4.01 8.82 -1.14
CA TYR A 268 4.78 8.03 -2.11
C TYR A 268 5.50 6.84 -1.48
N ALA A 269 5.98 6.94 -0.24
CA ALA A 269 6.54 5.79 0.47
C ALA A 269 5.48 4.72 0.72
N LEU A 270 4.28 5.11 1.17
CA LEU A 270 3.14 4.21 1.32
C LEU A 270 2.78 3.53 0.00
N ARG A 271 2.57 4.31 -1.07
CA ARG A 271 2.23 3.75 -2.37
C ARG A 271 3.32 2.82 -2.91
N GLY A 272 4.59 3.19 -2.77
CA GLY A 272 5.73 2.35 -3.16
C GLY A 272 5.85 1.04 -2.38
N LYS A 273 5.42 1.02 -1.10
CA LYS A 273 5.28 -0.22 -0.32
C LYS A 273 4.12 -1.08 -0.79
N MET A 274 2.99 -0.46 -1.14
CA MET A 274 1.73 -1.16 -1.37
C MET A 274 1.51 -1.57 -2.82
N VAL A 275 2.16 -0.94 -3.81
CA VAL A 275 1.79 -1.14 -5.22
C VAL A 275 2.97 -1.69 -6.01
N ARG A 276 2.68 -2.66 -6.87
CA ARG A 276 3.54 -3.09 -7.97
C ARG A 276 2.89 -2.72 -9.28
N TYR A 277 3.56 -1.92 -10.10
CA TYR A 277 3.09 -1.61 -11.45
C TYR A 277 3.54 -2.69 -12.43
N ARG A 278 2.60 -3.28 -13.16
CA ARG A 278 2.89 -4.31 -14.17
C ARG A 278 3.44 -3.69 -15.47
N GLN A 279 3.05 -2.46 -15.75
CA GLN A 279 3.54 -1.68 -16.88
C GLN A 279 3.72 -0.24 -16.44
N LEU A 280 4.85 0.37 -16.79
CA LEU A 280 5.08 1.77 -16.48
C LEU A 280 4.49 2.69 -17.57
N PRO A 281 4.12 3.94 -17.24
CA PRO A 281 3.49 4.85 -18.19
C PRO A 281 4.38 5.12 -19.40
N SER A 282 3.82 4.95 -20.60
CA SER A 282 4.50 5.13 -21.89
C SER A 282 5.75 4.25 -22.09
N GLU A 283 5.96 3.22 -21.27
CA GLU A 283 7.17 2.38 -21.31
C GLU A 283 7.46 1.79 -22.69
N SER A 284 6.43 1.27 -23.37
CA SER A 284 6.55 0.64 -24.69
C SER A 284 6.98 1.59 -25.81
N SER A 285 6.91 2.90 -25.58
CA SER A 285 7.33 3.93 -26.54
C SER A 285 8.77 4.40 -26.34
N LEU A 286 9.43 3.98 -25.26
CA LEU A 286 10.80 4.39 -24.93
C LEU A 286 11.83 3.57 -25.73
N SER A 287 12.97 4.20 -26.04
CA SER A 287 14.12 3.55 -26.68
C SER A 287 15.44 4.06 -26.08
N GLY A 288 16.54 3.34 -26.35
CA GLY A 288 17.87 3.66 -25.84
C GLY A 288 17.89 3.88 -24.32
N ASN A 289 18.47 5.00 -23.89
CA ASN A 289 18.55 5.38 -22.48
C ASN A 289 17.20 5.45 -21.77
N GLY A 290 16.12 5.80 -22.48
CA GLY A 290 14.78 5.82 -21.92
C GLY A 290 14.30 4.42 -21.53
N ALA A 291 14.50 3.45 -22.42
CA ALA A 291 14.15 2.04 -22.19
C ALA A 291 15.01 1.42 -21.07
N SER A 292 16.32 1.72 -21.06
CA SER A 292 17.21 1.28 -19.97
C SER A 292 16.78 1.86 -18.62
N GLY A 293 16.39 3.13 -18.58
CA GLY A 293 15.86 3.77 -17.38
C GLY A 293 14.56 3.13 -16.88
N ALA A 294 13.61 2.87 -17.78
CA ALA A 294 12.37 2.16 -17.43
C ALA A 294 12.63 0.74 -16.91
N SER A 295 13.56 0.00 -17.53
CA SER A 295 13.98 -1.33 -17.07
C SER A 295 14.57 -1.28 -15.65
N LEU A 296 15.43 -0.29 -15.35
CA LEU A 296 15.93 -0.08 -14.00
C LEU A 296 14.81 0.25 -13.02
N LEU A 297 13.85 1.10 -13.41
CA LEU A 297 12.71 1.43 -12.54
C LEU A 297 11.89 0.19 -12.19
N ASN A 298 11.65 -0.69 -13.17
CA ASN A 298 10.96 -1.96 -13.00
C ASN A 298 11.72 -2.91 -12.07
N ALA A 299 13.04 -3.06 -12.25
CA ALA A 299 13.87 -3.90 -11.39
C ALA A 299 13.85 -3.43 -9.92
N LEU A 300 13.78 -2.11 -9.70
CA LEU A 300 13.81 -1.53 -8.36
C LEU A 300 12.47 -1.60 -7.62
N GLN A 301 11.35 -1.90 -8.30
CA GLN A 301 10.03 -1.94 -7.65
C GLN A 301 9.99 -2.98 -6.52
N ASP A 302 10.70 -4.09 -6.66
CA ASP A 302 10.78 -5.17 -5.66
C ASP A 302 11.97 -5.05 -4.70
N SER A 303 12.71 -3.96 -4.79
CA SER A 303 13.83 -3.71 -3.88
C SER A 303 13.37 -3.00 -2.61
N PRO A 304 14.15 -3.05 -1.52
CA PRO A 304 13.89 -2.25 -0.33
C PRO A 304 13.82 -0.72 -0.57
N LEU A 305 14.24 -0.24 -1.75
CA LEU A 305 14.24 1.18 -2.10
C LEU A 305 12.86 1.70 -2.53
N SER A 306 11.96 0.83 -3.01
CA SER A 306 10.60 1.22 -3.45
C SER A 306 9.72 1.65 -2.29
N GLY A 307 9.86 1.00 -1.13
CA GLY A 307 9.11 1.31 0.08
C GLY A 307 9.74 2.38 0.98
N ARG A 308 10.71 3.16 0.50
CA ARG A 308 11.43 4.18 1.27
C ARG A 308 11.36 5.54 0.58
N TYR A 309 11.58 6.61 1.36
CA TYR A 309 11.77 7.93 0.77
C TYR A 309 13.14 8.00 0.08
N THR A 310 13.14 7.72 -1.22
CA THR A 310 14.32 7.78 -2.08
C THR A 310 14.01 8.63 -3.30
N GLN A 311 15.05 9.21 -3.93
CA GLN A 311 14.86 9.94 -5.20
C GLN A 311 14.27 9.03 -6.29
N TYR A 312 14.63 7.74 -6.28
CA TYR A 312 14.03 6.71 -7.14
C TYR A 312 12.52 6.62 -6.93
N ASN A 313 12.08 6.33 -5.70
CA ASN A 313 10.65 6.13 -5.43
C ASN A 313 9.88 7.42 -5.72
N TYR A 314 10.39 8.58 -5.29
CA TYR A 314 9.76 9.86 -5.58
C TYR A 314 9.60 10.10 -7.09
N TYR A 315 10.65 9.81 -7.88
CA TYR A 315 10.58 9.93 -9.33
C TYR A 315 9.52 8.99 -9.92
N LEU A 316 9.53 7.72 -9.54
CA LEU A 316 8.61 6.72 -10.05
C LEU A 316 7.16 7.11 -9.73
N GLN A 317 6.83 7.38 -8.46
CA GLN A 317 5.46 7.72 -8.08
C GLN A 317 4.99 9.03 -8.73
N SER A 318 5.87 10.03 -8.87
CA SER A 318 5.55 11.26 -9.60
C SER A 318 5.34 11.02 -11.10
N ALA A 319 6.05 10.08 -11.71
CA ALA A 319 5.84 9.69 -13.10
C ALA A 319 4.49 8.97 -13.30
N ILE A 320 4.08 8.13 -12.33
CA ILE A 320 2.76 7.50 -12.30
C ILE A 320 1.66 8.57 -12.23
N ASP A 321 1.76 9.54 -11.32
CA ASP A 321 0.76 10.62 -11.19
C ASP A 321 0.62 11.45 -12.48
N ARG A 322 1.73 11.68 -13.19
CA ARG A 322 1.74 12.42 -14.46
C ARG A 322 1.35 11.58 -15.67
N GLY A 323 1.26 10.25 -15.54
CA GLY A 323 1.03 9.35 -16.66
C GLY A 323 2.17 9.32 -17.68
N THR A 324 3.40 9.66 -17.28
CA THR A 324 4.57 9.66 -18.19
C THR A 324 5.89 9.48 -17.45
N LEU A 325 6.77 8.65 -18.02
CA LEU A 325 8.18 8.52 -17.63
C LEU A 325 9.08 9.65 -18.20
N GLY A 326 8.52 10.78 -18.65
CA GLY A 326 9.28 11.87 -19.26
C GLY A 326 10.50 12.32 -18.44
N GLY A 327 11.67 12.37 -19.10
CA GLY A 327 12.95 12.75 -18.48
C GLY A 327 13.70 11.58 -17.83
N VAL A 328 13.19 10.35 -17.93
CA VAL A 328 13.83 9.14 -17.38
C VAL A 328 15.22 8.95 -17.97
N GLU A 329 15.39 9.23 -19.27
CA GLU A 329 16.67 9.13 -19.98
C GLU A 329 17.77 10.06 -19.42
N LYS A 330 17.37 11.14 -18.72
CA LYS A 330 18.29 12.09 -18.07
C LYS A 330 18.44 11.85 -16.57
N ARG A 331 17.39 11.34 -15.91
CA ARG A 331 17.30 11.25 -14.44
C ARG A 331 17.56 9.86 -13.89
N VAL A 332 17.24 8.81 -14.65
CA VAL A 332 17.33 7.41 -14.21
C VAL A 332 17.98 6.60 -15.33
N GLY A 333 19.26 6.25 -15.16
CA GLY A 333 19.93 5.24 -15.98
C GLY A 333 20.62 5.69 -17.27
N GLY A 334 20.32 6.86 -17.85
CA GLY A 334 20.95 7.25 -19.13
C GLY A 334 22.28 7.99 -18.99
N GLN A 335 22.24 9.30 -18.77
CA GLN A 335 23.45 10.13 -18.82
C GLN A 335 24.47 9.78 -17.72
N VAL A 336 24.04 9.60 -16.47
CA VAL A 336 24.95 9.32 -15.35
C VAL A 336 25.63 7.96 -15.47
N HIS A 337 24.93 6.92 -15.96
CA HIS A 337 25.50 5.59 -16.11
C HIS A 337 26.38 5.49 -17.36
N ALA A 338 25.95 6.10 -18.48
CA ALA A 338 26.77 6.21 -19.68
C ALA A 338 28.01 7.06 -19.44
N ASP A 339 27.90 8.17 -18.71
CA ASP A 339 29.04 9.02 -18.33
C ASP A 339 29.96 8.30 -17.36
N ALA A 340 29.42 7.57 -16.37
CA ALA A 340 30.23 6.77 -15.45
C ALA A 340 30.94 5.60 -16.15
N GLN A 341 30.24 4.86 -17.03
CA GLN A 341 30.87 3.80 -17.84
C GLN A 341 31.89 4.37 -18.82
N SER A 342 31.56 5.47 -19.51
CA SER A 342 32.49 6.15 -20.43
C SER A 342 33.70 6.71 -19.69
N TYR A 343 33.52 7.21 -18.46
CA TYR A 343 34.61 7.63 -17.59
C TYR A 343 35.50 6.45 -17.19
N LEU A 344 34.91 5.34 -16.73
CA LEU A 344 35.66 4.13 -16.33
C LEU A 344 36.41 3.50 -17.52
N LEU A 345 35.79 3.42 -18.71
CA LEU A 345 36.43 2.91 -19.92
C LEU A 345 37.59 3.82 -20.37
N ARG A 346 37.50 5.14 -20.13
CA ARG A 346 38.59 6.08 -20.44
C ARG A 346 39.73 6.04 -19.44
N GLN A 347 39.55 5.49 -18.23
CA GLN A 347 40.64 5.43 -17.25
C GLN A 347 41.84 4.61 -17.74
N ILE A 348 41.61 3.50 -18.45
CA ILE A 348 42.70 2.68 -19.00
C ILE A 348 43.50 3.47 -20.03
N SER A 349 42.83 4.15 -20.96
CA SER A 349 43.49 5.01 -21.95
C SER A 349 44.21 6.19 -21.30
N GLN A 350 43.64 6.81 -20.27
CA GLN A 350 44.30 7.91 -19.55
C GLN A 350 45.54 7.43 -18.79
N ILE A 351 45.50 6.23 -18.22
CA ILE A 351 46.66 5.59 -17.61
C ILE A 351 47.70 5.40 -18.70
N ASP A 352 47.40 4.68 -19.78
CA ASP A 352 48.32 4.42 -20.90
C ASP A 352 48.94 5.71 -21.47
N ASP A 353 48.14 6.75 -21.71
CA ASP A 353 48.61 8.05 -22.21
C ASP A 353 49.55 8.75 -21.21
N THR A 354 49.33 8.57 -19.90
CA THR A 354 50.16 9.17 -18.84
C THR A 354 51.50 8.46 -18.69
N ILE A 355 51.54 7.13 -18.83
CA ILE A 355 52.77 6.33 -18.75
C ILE A 355 53.53 6.27 -20.08
N ALA A 356 52.88 6.54 -21.22
CA ALA A 356 53.51 6.47 -22.54
C ALA A 356 54.88 7.20 -22.61
N PRO A 357 55.05 8.47 -22.17
CA PRO A 357 56.35 9.15 -22.24
C PRO A 357 57.48 8.47 -21.44
N TRP A 358 57.12 7.70 -20.42
CA TRP A 358 58.03 6.97 -19.53
C TRP A 358 58.27 5.53 -19.98
N ALA A 359 57.33 4.97 -20.73
CA ALA A 359 57.43 3.64 -21.34
C ALA A 359 58.29 3.66 -22.61
N VAL A 360 58.21 4.72 -23.43
CA VAL A 360 59.00 4.82 -24.68
C VAL A 360 60.40 5.41 -24.46
N GLY A 361 60.68 5.95 -23.27
CA GLY A 361 62.00 6.46 -22.88
C GLY A 361 62.32 7.89 -23.29
N ASP A 362 61.39 8.59 -23.95
CA ASP A 362 61.61 9.94 -24.52
C ASP A 362 61.74 11.05 -23.47
N ARG A 363 61.38 10.80 -22.20
CA ARG A 363 61.45 11.78 -21.11
C ARG A 363 62.27 11.35 -19.89
N LEU A 364 63.01 10.25 -19.97
CA LEU A 364 63.80 9.75 -18.84
C LEU A 364 64.99 10.67 -18.57
N LEU A 365 65.16 11.08 -17.30
CA LEU A 365 66.34 11.78 -16.83
C LEU A 365 67.48 10.77 -16.53
N PRO A 366 68.75 11.22 -16.49
CA PRO A 366 69.87 10.37 -16.12
C PRO A 366 69.64 9.70 -14.75
N GLY A 367 69.57 8.36 -14.73
CA GLY A 367 69.33 7.55 -13.53
C GLY A 367 67.93 6.96 -13.42
N GLU A 368 67.00 7.31 -14.31
CA GLU A 368 65.65 6.71 -14.35
C GLU A 368 65.59 5.51 -15.31
N SER A 369 64.66 4.59 -15.05
CA SER A 369 64.46 3.35 -15.83
C SER A 369 63.02 3.23 -16.33
N THR A 370 62.84 2.65 -17.51
CA THR A 370 61.52 2.38 -18.08
C THR A 370 60.71 1.43 -17.19
N VAL A 371 59.41 1.69 -17.08
CA VAL A 371 58.47 0.78 -16.41
C VAL A 371 57.96 -0.21 -17.45
N TRP A 372 58.31 -1.48 -17.30
CA TRP A 372 57.71 -2.57 -18.07
C TRP A 372 56.48 -3.08 -17.33
N LEU A 373 55.29 -2.89 -17.90
CA LEU A 373 54.07 -3.54 -17.43
C LEU A 373 53.98 -4.91 -18.12
N SER A 374 54.05 -5.98 -17.31
CA SER A 374 53.91 -7.38 -17.75
C SER A 374 52.47 -7.80 -17.91
#